data_AF-A0A816DH99-F1
#
_entry.id   AF-A0A816DH99-F1
#
_cell.length_a   1.000
_cell.length_b   1.000
_cell.length_c   1.000
_cell.angle_alpha   90.00
_cell.angle_beta   90.00
_cell.angle_gamma   90.00
#
_symmetry.space_group_name_H-M   'P 1'
#
loop_
_entity.id
_entity.type
_entity.pdbx_description
1 polymer ?
#
loop_
_entity_poly.entity_id
_entity_poly.type
_entity_poly.pdbx_seq_one_letter_code
_entity_poly.pdbx_strand_id
1 'polypeptide(L)'
;MESSLATGWYRFVGASGTQLVTQKLSITNICGASYPGWWNGTLPMIIGATNVGNVCFYNGDSCNNPISPISATNCSGYYVFYLITIPCCSSYRYCTTTS
;
A
#
# COMPACT_ATOMS: atom_id res chain seq x y z
N MET A 1 -17.07 15.43 -4.18
CA MET A 1 -16.04 15.06 -5.16
C MET A 1 -14.73 15.01 -4.41
N GLU A 2 -14.38 13.89 -3.81
CA GLU A 2 -13.27 13.78 -2.83
C GLU A 2 -13.01 12.27 -2.68
N SER A 3 -11.81 11.69 -2.69
CA SER A 3 -10.45 12.23 -2.63
C SER A 3 -9.54 11.17 -3.23
N SER A 4 -8.84 11.46 -4.32
CA SER A 4 -7.69 10.64 -4.70
C SER A 4 -6.56 10.93 -3.71
N LEU A 5 -5.90 9.89 -3.19
CA LEU A 5 -4.70 10.07 -2.37
C LEU A 5 -3.68 10.88 -3.19
N ALA A 6 -3.19 12.00 -2.66
CA ALA A 6 -2.12 12.75 -3.30
C ALA A 6 -0.81 11.93 -3.27
N THR A 7 0.11 12.21 -4.19
CA THR A 7 1.45 11.65 -4.10
C THR A 7 2.18 12.28 -2.91
N GLY A 8 2.77 11.46 -2.03
CA GLY A 8 3.48 11.96 -0.86
C GLY A 8 3.83 10.90 0.16
N TRP A 9 4.40 11.35 1.29
CA TRP A 9 4.73 10.50 2.43
C TRP A 9 3.54 10.37 3.39
N TYR A 10 3.21 9.13 3.74
CA TYR A 10 2.07 8.78 4.58
C TYR A 10 2.49 7.86 5.73
N ARG A 11 1.82 8.05 6.87
CA ARG A 11 1.86 7.13 8.01
C ARG A 11 0.44 6.67 8.31
N PHE A 12 0.26 5.37 8.47
CA PHE A 12 -1.01 4.79 8.93
C PHE A 12 -1.07 4.81 10.46
N VAL A 13 -2.25 5.08 11.00
CA VAL A 13 -2.51 5.17 12.44
C VAL A 13 -3.89 4.62 12.79
N GLY A 14 -4.10 4.28 14.07
CA GLY A 14 -5.39 3.81 14.56
C GLY A 14 -5.78 2.44 13.98
N ALA A 15 -7.05 2.28 13.62
CA ALA A 15 -7.59 1.04 13.07
C ALA A 15 -6.93 0.60 11.75
N SER A 16 -6.29 1.52 11.04
CA SER A 16 -5.53 1.24 9.82
C SER A 16 -4.15 0.62 10.07
N GLY A 17 -3.79 0.35 11.33
CA GLY A 17 -2.52 -0.25 11.71
C GLY A 17 -1.31 0.59 11.31
N THR A 18 -0.19 -0.07 11.04
CA THR A 18 1.11 0.60 10.90
C THR A 18 1.83 0.34 9.57
N GLN A 19 1.26 -0.53 8.72
CA GLN A 19 1.86 -0.92 7.45
C GLN A 19 0.82 -1.29 6.39
N LEU A 20 1.23 -1.27 5.12
CA LEU A 20 0.51 -1.95 4.06
C LEU A 20 0.53 -3.46 4.30
N VAL A 21 -0.54 -4.15 3.90
CA VAL A 21 -0.48 -5.61 3.82
C VAL A 21 0.59 -6.01 2.81
N THR A 22 1.44 -6.97 3.18
CA THR A 22 2.50 -7.53 2.31
C THR A 22 2.10 -8.87 1.71
N GLN A 23 1.06 -9.49 2.29
CA GLN A 23 0.47 -10.70 1.74
C GLN A 23 -0.31 -10.35 0.47
N LYS A 24 -0.12 -11.17 -0.55
CA LYS A 24 -0.94 -11.12 -1.77
C LYS A 24 -2.41 -11.26 -1.41
N LEU A 25 -3.21 -10.30 -1.87
CA LEU A 25 -4.67 -10.35 -1.69
C LEU A 25 -5.31 -11.16 -2.81
N SER A 26 -6.20 -12.08 -2.44
CA SER A 26 -6.96 -12.94 -3.35
C SER A 26 -8.47 -12.64 -3.37
N ILE A 27 -8.91 -11.62 -2.63
CA ILE A 27 -10.32 -11.26 -2.44
C ILE A 27 -10.55 -9.79 -2.83
N THR A 28 -11.69 -9.50 -3.45
CA THR A 28 -12.16 -8.14 -3.80
C THR A 28 -12.97 -7.50 -2.67
N ASN A 29 -13.27 -6.20 -2.79
CA ASN A 29 -14.20 -5.50 -1.89
C ASN A 29 -13.79 -5.50 -0.41
N ILE A 30 -12.48 -5.49 -0.14
CA ILE A 30 -11.90 -5.34 1.19
C ILE A 30 -11.14 -4.01 1.29
N CYS A 31 -10.86 -3.58 2.52
CA CYS A 31 -10.14 -2.32 2.78
C CYS A 31 -10.84 -1.09 2.16
N GLY A 32 -12.17 -1.18 1.99
CA GLY A 32 -13.01 -0.13 1.41
C GLY A 32 -12.84 0.07 -0.09
N ALA A 33 -12.34 -0.92 -0.84
CA ALA A 33 -12.06 -0.84 -2.27
C ALA A 33 -12.46 -2.13 -3.00
N SER A 34 -12.98 -2.01 -4.22
CA SER A 34 -13.25 -3.19 -5.07
C SER A 34 -11.95 -3.88 -5.48
N TYR A 35 -10.89 -3.10 -5.71
CA TYR A 35 -9.57 -3.56 -6.09
C TYR A 35 -8.55 -3.12 -5.03
N PRO A 36 -8.41 -3.89 -3.93
CA PRO A 36 -7.45 -3.57 -2.87
C PRO A 36 -6.02 -3.80 -3.33
N GLY A 37 -5.10 -2.96 -2.87
CA GLY A 37 -3.68 -3.02 -3.18
C GLY A 37 -2.82 -3.47 -2.00
N TRP A 38 -1.78 -4.25 -2.26
CA TRP A 38 -0.80 -4.72 -1.27
C TRP A 38 0.62 -4.34 -1.68
N TRP A 39 1.49 -4.17 -0.68
CA TRP A 39 2.92 -4.02 -0.93
C TRP A 39 3.48 -5.34 -1.46
N ASN A 40 4.16 -5.28 -2.60
CA ASN A 40 4.70 -6.46 -3.23
C ASN A 40 6.14 -6.72 -2.78
N GLY A 41 6.32 -7.79 -2.02
CA GLY A 41 7.61 -8.18 -1.47
C GLY A 41 7.73 -7.81 0.00
N THR A 42 8.96 -7.56 0.44
CA THR A 42 9.27 -7.35 1.85
C THR A 42 9.46 -5.87 2.17
N LEU A 43 9.06 -5.48 3.37
CA LEU A 43 9.34 -4.16 3.93
C LEU A 43 10.76 -4.11 4.52
N PRO A 44 11.39 -2.92 4.62
CA PRO A 44 12.72 -2.81 5.20
C PRO A 44 12.73 -3.26 6.67
N MET A 45 13.63 -4.18 7.02
CA MET A 45 13.75 -4.67 8.40
C MET A 45 14.66 -3.79 9.26
N ILE A 46 15.62 -3.10 8.64
CA ILE A 46 16.57 -2.22 9.33
C ILE A 46 15.87 -0.89 9.62
N ILE A 47 15.88 -0.48 10.89
CA ILE A 47 15.34 0.82 11.32
C ILE A 47 16.09 1.94 10.59
N GLY A 48 15.33 2.89 10.04
CA GLY A 48 15.83 4.00 9.23
C GLY A 48 16.11 3.66 7.77
N ALA A 49 16.13 2.38 7.39
CA ALA A 49 16.32 2.00 5.99
C ALA A 49 15.07 2.31 5.17
N THR A 50 15.28 2.81 3.96
CA THR A 50 14.25 3.09 2.96
C THR A 50 14.42 2.15 1.78
N ASN A 51 13.39 1.40 1.44
CA ASN A 51 13.37 0.54 0.27
C ASN A 51 12.40 1.08 -0.77
N VAL A 52 12.85 1.15 -2.02
CA VAL A 52 11.97 1.32 -3.17
C VAL A 52 11.29 -0.02 -3.46
N GLY A 53 9.99 0.02 -3.67
CA GLY A 53 9.19 -1.15 -3.96
C GLY A 53 8.07 -0.82 -4.93
N ASN A 54 7.06 -1.69 -4.93
CA ASN A 54 5.90 -1.56 -5.77
C ASN A 54 4.65 -2.12 -5.08
N VAL A 55 3.46 -1.66 -5.49
CA VAL A 55 2.18 -2.15 -5.01
C VAL A 55 1.46 -2.86 -6.13
N CYS A 56 0.93 -4.03 -5.81
CA CYS A 56 0.03 -4.76 -6.69
C CYS A 56 -1.40 -4.47 -6.29
N PHE A 57 -2.30 -4.38 -7.25
CA PHE A 57 -3.72 -4.35 -6.99
C PHE A 57 -4.35 -5.68 -7.37
N TYR A 58 -5.44 -6.04 -6.70
CA TYR A 58 -6.22 -7.18 -7.11
C TYR A 58 -6.69 -6.98 -8.55
N ASN A 59 -6.32 -7.90 -9.43
CA ASN A 59 -6.79 -7.96 -10.82
C ASN A 59 -6.77 -9.40 -11.35
N GLY A 60 -6.94 -10.38 -10.45
CA GLY A 60 -6.77 -11.81 -10.72
C GLY A 60 -5.53 -12.40 -10.03
N ASP A 61 -4.96 -13.45 -10.62
CA ASP A 61 -3.93 -14.28 -9.96
C ASP A 61 -2.49 -13.75 -10.08
N SER A 62 -2.23 -12.60 -10.72
CA SER A 62 -0.85 -12.19 -10.99
C SER A 62 -0.65 -10.68 -10.89
N CYS A 63 0.46 -10.28 -10.26
CA CYS A 63 0.84 -8.88 -10.16
C CYS A 63 1.57 -8.41 -11.43
N ASN A 64 0.83 -8.35 -12.54
CA ASN A 64 1.43 -8.07 -13.85
C ASN A 64 1.70 -6.58 -14.07
N ASN A 65 0.93 -5.70 -13.43
CA ASN A 65 1.01 -4.26 -13.60
C ASN A 65 1.12 -3.56 -12.23
N PRO A 66 2.23 -3.76 -11.50
CA PRO A 66 2.42 -3.09 -10.23
C PRO A 66 2.60 -1.58 -10.40
N ILE A 67 2.11 -0.82 -9.43
CA ILE A 67 2.36 0.61 -9.32
C ILE A 67 3.73 0.84 -8.67
N SER A 68 4.58 1.61 -9.36
CA SER A 68 5.95 1.93 -8.95
C SER A 68 6.40 3.26 -9.58
N PRO A 69 7.46 3.92 -9.04
CA PRO A 69 8.10 3.60 -7.77
C PRO A 69 7.30 4.13 -6.57
N ILE A 70 7.27 3.33 -5.51
CA ILE A 70 6.85 3.76 -4.17
C ILE A 70 7.96 3.41 -3.18
N SER A 71 7.94 3.98 -1.99
CA SER A 71 8.97 3.72 -0.98
C SER A 71 8.36 3.38 0.36
N ALA A 72 9.08 2.62 1.16
CA ALA A 72 8.77 2.38 2.57
C ALA A 72 10.02 2.63 3.40
N THR A 73 9.86 3.29 4.55
CA THR A 73 10.91 3.48 5.55
C THR A 73 10.46 2.89 6.87
N ASN A 74 11.33 2.10 7.51
CA ASN A 74 11.06 1.55 8.84
C ASN A 74 11.41 2.57 9.92
N CYS A 75 10.44 2.96 10.74
CA CYS A 75 10.60 3.98 11.77
C CYS A 75 10.55 3.40 13.20
N SER A 76 10.82 2.11 13.37
CA SER A 76 10.73 1.37 14.64
C SER A 76 9.29 1.30 15.18
N GLY A 77 8.60 0.20 14.87
CA GLY A 77 7.21 -0.05 15.30
C GLY A 77 6.14 0.50 14.36
N TYR A 78 6.52 1.27 13.34
CA TYR A 78 5.66 1.65 12.23
C TYR A 78 6.47 1.92 10.97
N TYR A 79 5.78 2.03 9.84
CA TYR A 79 6.37 2.41 8.56
C TYR A 79 5.79 3.74 8.06
N VAL A 80 6.62 4.49 7.35
CA VAL A 80 6.16 5.59 6.49
C VAL A 80 6.34 5.20 5.04
N PHE A 81 5.36 5.54 4.22
CA PHE A 81 5.32 5.16 2.81
C PHE A 81 5.27 6.37 1.91
N TYR A 82 6.12 6.40 0.89
CA TYR A 82 5.93 7.30 -0.23
C TYR A 82 4.94 6.65 -1.20
N LEU A 83 3.70 7.10 -1.18
CA LEU A 83 2.62 6.59 -2.03
C LEU A 83 2.40 7.56 -3.18
N ILE A 84 1.93 7.04 -4.31
CA ILE A 84 1.60 7.86 -5.47
C ILE A 84 0.09 7.89 -5.67
N THR A 85 -0.40 8.94 -6.30
CA THR A 85 -1.79 8.99 -6.74
C THR A 85 -2.07 7.85 -7.71
N ILE A 86 -3.14 7.09 -7.44
CA ILE A 86 -3.60 6.05 -8.34
C ILE A 86 -4.31 6.74 -9.52
N PRO A 87 -3.78 6.67 -10.76
CA PRO A 87 -4.22 7.53 -11.87
C PRO A 87 -5.65 7.27 -12.34
N CYS A 88 -6.31 6.19 -11.91
CA CYS A 88 -7.65 5.85 -12.35
C CYS A 88 -8.49 5.18 -11.26
N CYS A 89 -9.81 5.47 -11.32
CA CYS A 89 -10.89 4.77 -10.64
C CYS A 89 -10.83 4.78 -9.11
N SER A 90 -11.85 5.39 -8.48
CA SER A 90 -12.06 5.40 -7.02
C SER A 90 -12.18 4.01 -6.37
N SER A 91 -12.24 2.96 -7.19
CA SER A 91 -12.35 1.55 -6.82
C SER A 91 -11.01 0.91 -6.42
N TYR A 92 -9.87 1.54 -6.70
CA TYR A 92 -8.53 1.08 -6.29
C TYR A 92 -8.07 1.82 -5.02
N ARG A 93 -7.65 1.08 -3.99
CA ARG A 93 -7.08 1.69 -2.78
C ARG A 93 -5.98 0.83 -2.17
N TYR A 94 -5.01 1.48 -1.55
CA TYR A 94 -3.99 0.80 -0.74
C TYR A 94 -4.64 0.13 0.48
N CYS A 95 -4.37 -1.15 0.68
CA CYS A 95 -4.84 -1.89 1.84
C CYS A 95 -3.78 -1.92 2.95
N THR A 96 -4.19 -1.59 4.16
CA THR A 96 -3.33 -1.61 5.34
C THR A 96 -3.67 -2.79 6.24
N THR A 97 -2.72 -3.18 7.08
CA THR A 97 -2.99 -4.15 8.15
C THR A 97 -3.96 -3.54 9.15
N THR A 98 -4.98 -4.28 9.58
CA THR A 98 -5.78 -3.90 10.75
C THR A 98 -5.00 -4.22 12.02
N SER A 99 -4.96 -3.30 12.98
CA SER A 99 -4.37 -3.53 14.30
C SER A 99 -5.38 -4.01 15.31
#